data_AF-A0A919J529-F1
#
_entry.id   AF-A0A919J529-F1
#
_cell.length_a   1.000
_cell.length_b   1.000
_cell.length_c   1.000
_cell.angle_alpha   90.00
_cell.angle_beta   90.00
_cell.angle_gamma   90.00
#
_symmetry.space_group_name_H-M   'P 1'
#
loop_
_entity.id
_entity.type
_entity.pdbx_description
1 polymer ?
#
loop_
_entity_poly.entity_id
_entity_poly.type
_entity_poly.pdbx_seq_one_letter_code
_entity_poly.pdbx_strand_id
1 'polypeptide(L)'
;MPGHTTLADAGDLADDAATGHPVGSDFLLYLDILRALDEQSAAVNSALLAAHTADTAPQRRTALTSLHSRLRDMAATANDALGNWPERSDVPA
;
A
#
# COMPACT_ATOMS: atom_id res chain seq x y z
N MET A 1 32.31 -39.32 -45.38
CA MET A 1 31.54 -38.47 -44.46
C MET A 1 31.86 -38.88 -43.02
N PRO A 2 32.59 -38.05 -42.26
CA PRO A 2 32.63 -38.12 -40.80
C PRO A 2 31.85 -36.96 -40.19
N GLY A 3 30.94 -37.29 -39.26
CA GLY A 3 30.11 -36.34 -38.53
C GLY A 3 30.92 -35.43 -37.61
N HIS A 4 30.43 -34.20 -37.46
CA HIS A 4 31.07 -33.14 -36.69
C HIS A 4 31.10 -33.45 -35.18
N THR A 5 32.30 -33.36 -34.62
CA THR A 5 32.57 -33.39 -33.18
C THR A 5 31.87 -32.21 -32.49
N THR A 6 31.12 -32.53 -31.45
CA THR A 6 30.59 -31.62 -30.42
C THR A 6 31.68 -30.70 -29.89
N LEU A 7 31.48 -29.39 -30.01
CA LEU A 7 32.24 -28.37 -29.28
C LEU A 7 31.28 -27.65 -28.35
N ALA A 8 31.61 -27.68 -27.07
CA ALA A 8 30.90 -27.03 -25.99
C ALA A 8 30.78 -25.52 -26.24
N ASP A 9 29.56 -24.99 -26.12
CA ASP A 9 29.31 -23.59 -25.82
C ASP A 9 28.71 -23.57 -24.40
N ALA A 10 29.58 -23.23 -23.44
CA ALA A 10 29.22 -22.96 -22.07
C ALA A 10 29.30 -21.44 -21.90
N GLY A 11 28.16 -20.83 -21.54
CA GLY A 11 28.00 -19.39 -21.35
C GLY A 11 26.86 -18.90 -22.23
N ASP A 12 25.61 -19.03 -21.80
CA ASP A 12 25.07 -17.96 -20.96
C ASP A 12 23.93 -18.50 -20.06
N LEU A 13 24.25 -18.65 -18.78
CA LEU A 13 23.30 -18.86 -17.68
C LEU A 13 23.24 -17.54 -16.90
N ALA A 14 22.51 -16.55 -17.40
CA ALA A 14 22.04 -15.40 -16.62
C ALA A 14 21.09 -14.56 -17.50
N ASP A 15 20.14 -13.86 -16.87
CA ASP A 15 19.16 -12.95 -17.50
C ASP A 15 18.11 -13.64 -18.38
N ASP A 16 16.87 -13.86 -17.96
CA ASP A 16 15.94 -12.87 -17.45
C ASP A 16 14.95 -13.55 -16.49
N ALA A 17 15.35 -13.67 -15.23
CA ALA A 17 14.45 -13.97 -14.14
C ALA A 17 13.99 -12.64 -13.51
N ALA A 18 13.26 -11.79 -14.25
CA ALA A 18 12.89 -10.48 -13.70
C ALA A 18 11.63 -9.80 -14.27
N THR A 19 10.68 -10.53 -14.88
CA THR A 19 9.38 -9.93 -15.27
C THR A 19 8.18 -10.37 -14.42
N GLY A 20 8.43 -10.98 -13.27
CA GLY A 20 7.43 -11.11 -12.22
C GLY A 20 7.74 -10.12 -11.11
N HIS A 21 6.91 -9.08 -10.94
CA HIS A 21 6.92 -8.30 -9.71
C HIS A 21 6.88 -9.30 -8.54
N PRO A 22 7.87 -9.32 -7.63
CA PRO A 22 7.94 -10.39 -6.65
C PRO A 22 6.67 -10.30 -5.81
N VAL A 23 5.84 -11.35 -5.82
CA VAL A 23 4.53 -11.38 -5.13
C VAL A 23 4.63 -10.94 -3.64
N GLY A 24 5.83 -11.00 -3.06
CA GLY A 24 6.14 -10.44 -1.74
C GLY A 24 6.12 -8.91 -1.63
N SER A 25 6.46 -8.13 -2.67
CA SER A 25 6.44 -6.67 -2.59
C SER A 25 5.03 -6.09 -2.57
N ASP A 26 4.10 -6.65 -3.35
CA ASP A 26 2.69 -6.25 -3.32
C ASP A 26 2.03 -6.58 -1.98
N PHE A 27 2.38 -7.73 -1.40
CA PHE A 27 1.88 -8.12 -0.08
C PHE A 27 2.42 -7.22 1.03
N LEU A 28 3.70 -6.83 0.97
CA LEU A 28 4.27 -5.87 1.93
C LEU A 28 3.65 -4.48 1.78
N LEU A 29 3.42 -4.02 0.54
CA LEU A 29 2.71 -2.78 0.27
C LEU A 29 1.30 -2.82 0.84
N TYR A 30 0.58 -3.93 0.67
CA TYR A 30 -0.75 -4.12 1.25
C TYR A 30 -0.76 -4.01 2.77
N LEU A 31 0.19 -4.66 3.44
CA LEU A 31 0.31 -4.59 4.89
C LEU A 31 0.65 -3.18 5.38
N ASP A 32 1.48 -2.44 4.65
CA ASP A 32 1.82 -1.06 4.96
C ASP A 32 0.61 -0.13 4.83
N ILE A 33 -0.18 -0.30 3.76
CA ILE A 33 -1.45 0.41 3.56
C ILE A 33 -2.42 0.11 4.71
N LEU A 34 -2.60 -1.17 5.08
CA LEU A 34 -3.47 -1.55 6.19
C LEU A 34 -3.01 -0.96 7.52
N ARG A 35 -1.70 -0.94 7.76
CA ARG A 35 -1.12 -0.33 8.96
C ARG A 35 -1.38 1.17 9.00
N ALA A 36 -1.14 1.88 7.90
CA ALA A 36 -1.39 3.32 7.82
C ALA A 36 -2.88 3.65 8.06
N LEU A 37 -3.80 2.82 7.54
CA LEU A 37 -5.23 2.97 7.78
C LEU A 37 -5.62 2.70 9.24
N ASP A 38 -5.02 1.70 9.89
CA ASP A 38 -5.27 1.40 11.30
C ASP A 38 -4.80 2.54 12.22
N GLU A 39 -3.60 3.07 12.00
CA GLU A 39 -3.06 4.21 12.75
C GLU A 39 -3.97 5.44 12.61
N GLN A 40 -4.51 5.69 11.42
CA GLN A 40 -5.44 6.79 11.19
C GLN A 40 -6.83 6.55 11.78
N SER A 41 -7.33 5.32 11.75
CA SER A 41 -8.57 4.92 12.42
C SER A 41 -8.50 5.16 13.94
N ALA A 42 -7.37 4.80 14.57
CA ALA A 42 -7.12 5.11 15.98
C ALA A 42 -7.13 6.62 16.26
N ALA A 43 -6.50 7.40 15.38
CA ALA A 43 -6.50 8.86 15.48
C ALA A 43 -7.90 9.46 15.32
N VAL A 44 -8.72 8.99 14.39
CA VAL A 44 -10.12 9.43 14.21
C VAL A 44 -10.95 9.09 15.45
N ASN A 45 -10.84 7.87 15.97
CA ASN A 45 -11.57 7.45 17.18
C ASN A 45 -11.23 8.31 18.40
N SER A 46 -9.95 8.62 18.60
CA SER A 46 -9.53 9.51 19.71
C SER A 46 -10.13 10.92 19.58
N ALA A 47 -10.23 11.46 18.36
CA ALA A 47 -10.83 12.77 18.12
C ALA A 47 -12.36 12.74 18.28
N LEU A 48 -13.00 11.63 17.93
CA LEU A 48 -14.43 11.42 18.14
C LEU A 48 -14.76 11.35 19.64
N LEU A 49 -13.95 10.63 20.42
CA LEU A 49 -14.05 10.60 21.88
C LEU A 49 -13.89 12.01 22.46
N ALA A 50 -12.85 12.75 22.06
CA ALA A 50 -12.61 14.12 22.53
C ALA A 50 -13.76 15.08 22.18
N ALA A 51 -14.40 14.91 21.01
CA ALA A 51 -15.57 15.69 20.63
C ALA A 51 -16.81 15.33 21.45
N HIS A 52 -16.95 14.05 21.80
CA HIS A 52 -18.05 13.55 22.62
C HIS A 52 -17.93 13.98 24.08
N THR A 53 -16.73 13.95 24.66
CA THR A 53 -16.46 14.33 26.06
C THR A 53 -16.27 15.83 26.25
N ALA A 54 -16.47 16.65 25.21
CA ALA A 54 -16.30 18.09 25.31
C ALA A 54 -17.50 18.76 26.01
N ASP A 55 -17.23 19.36 27.17
CA ASP A 55 -18.24 19.96 28.05
C ASP A 55 -18.69 21.35 27.59
N THR A 56 -17.81 22.09 26.90
CA THR A 56 -18.12 23.46 26.46
C THR A 56 -18.30 23.53 24.95
N ALA A 57 -19.18 24.42 24.50
CA ALA A 57 -19.37 24.72 23.07
C ALA A 57 -18.06 25.04 22.32
N PRO A 58 -17.12 25.86 22.84
CA PRO A 58 -15.84 26.09 22.16
C PRO A 58 -14.97 24.84 22.08
N GLN A 59 -14.85 24.05 23.16
CA GLN A 59 -14.09 22.79 23.13
C GLN A 59 -14.67 21.79 22.12
N ARG A 60 -16.00 21.66 22.08
CA ARG A 60 -16.68 20.78 21.13
C ARG A 60 -16.44 21.21 19.70
N ARG A 61 -16.46 22.52 19.43
CA ARG A 61 -16.19 23.06 18.09
C ARG A 61 -14.76 22.75 17.65
N THR A 62 -13.78 22.97 18.52
CA THR A 62 -12.37 22.61 18.26
C THR A 62 -12.19 21.11 18.03
N ALA A 63 -12.82 20.28 18.86
CA ALA A 63 -12.72 18.83 18.74
C ALA A 63 -13.38 18.30 17.46
N LEU A 64 -14.54 18.85 17.06
CA LEU A 64 -15.19 18.52 15.79
C LEU A 64 -14.37 18.97 14.58
N THR A 65 -13.73 20.15 14.63
CA THR A 65 -12.79 20.59 13.58
C THR A 65 -11.60 19.64 13.47
N SER A 66 -11.03 19.22 14.60
CA SER A 66 -9.95 18.23 14.62
C SER A 66 -10.40 16.88 14.05
N LEU A 67 -11.59 16.41 14.41
CA LEU A 67 -12.18 15.18 13.88
C LEU A 67 -12.35 15.26 12.36
N HIS A 68 -12.88 16.38 11.86
CA HIS A 68 -13.08 16.59 10.43
C HIS A 68 -11.75 16.57 9.66
N SER A 69 -10.70 17.21 10.18
CA SER A 69 -9.37 17.16 9.54
C SER A 69 -8.86 15.73 9.45
N ARG A 70 -8.91 14.98 10.56
CA ARG A 70 -8.41 13.59 10.59
C ARG A 70 -9.18 12.66 9.66
N LEU A 71 -10.49 12.82 9.54
CA LEU A 71 -11.30 12.06 8.57
C LEU A 71 -10.89 12.36 7.13
N ARG A 72 -10.62 13.63 6.82
CA ARG A 72 -10.16 14.04 5.49
C ARG A 72 -8.78 13.46 5.18
N ASP A 73 -7.86 13.50 6.14
CA ASP A 73 -6.51 12.97 5.98
C ASP A 73 -6.55 11.44 5.77
N MET A 74 -7.39 10.73 6.53
CA MET A 74 -7.63 9.28 6.36
C MET A 74 -8.17 8.94 4.98
N ALA A 75 -9.16 9.70 4.50
CA ALA A 75 -9.69 9.52 3.16
C ALA A 75 -8.64 9.79 2.08
N ALA A 76 -7.79 10.81 2.26
CA ALA A 76 -6.73 11.14 1.32
C ALA A 76 -5.66 10.04 1.27
N THR A 77 -5.20 9.53 2.41
CA THR A 77 -4.24 8.42 2.45
C THR A 77 -4.82 7.14 1.88
N ALA A 78 -6.08 6.82 2.21
CA ALA A 78 -6.75 5.66 1.62
C ALA A 78 -6.82 5.76 0.09
N ASN A 79 -7.15 6.94 -0.43
CA ASN A 79 -7.26 7.18 -1.86
C ASN A 79 -5.89 7.12 -2.56
N ASP A 80 -4.85 7.70 -1.97
CA ASP A 80 -3.47 7.64 -2.50
C ASP A 80 -2.94 6.19 -2.50
N ALA A 81 -3.13 5.48 -1.40
CA ALA A 81 -2.73 4.08 -1.25
C ALA A 81 -3.42 3.16 -2.27
N LEU A 82 -4.73 3.34 -2.47
CA LEU A 82 -5.49 2.56 -3.45
C LEU A 82 -5.19 2.97 -4.89
N GLY A 83 -4.90 4.25 -5.14
CA GLY A 83 -4.51 4.75 -6.47
C GLY A 83 -3.13 4.26 -6.91
N ASN A 84 -2.22 4.05 -5.96
CA ASN A 84 -0.88 3.49 -6.22
C ASN A 84 -0.86 1.96 -6.14
N TRP A 85 -2.02 1.30 -5.95
CA TRP A 85 -2.10 -0.14 -5.95
C TRP A 85 -1.80 -0.67 -7.36
N PRO A 86 -0.82 -1.57 -7.54
CA PRO A 86 -0.50 -2.10 -8.85
C PRO A 86 -1.70 -2.87 -9.40
N GLU A 87 -2.27 -2.36 -10.50
CA GLU A 87 -3.20 -3.14 -11.31
C GLU A 87 -2.45 -4.39 -11.78
N ARG A 88 -3.01 -5.57 -11.52
CA ARG A 88 -2.49 -6.81 -12.10
C ARG A 88 -2.74 -6.78 -13.61
N SER A 89 -1.86 -6.13 -14.35
CA SER A 89 -1.75 -6.33 -15.78
C SER A 89 -1.19 -7.73 -16.03
N ASP A 90 -1.87 -8.46 -16.91
CA ASP A 90 -1.51 -9.77 -17.48
C ASP A 90 -1.75 -11.04 -16.64
N VAL A 91 -2.95 -11.57 -16.79
CA VAL A 91 -3.14 -13.02 -16.96
C VAL A 91 -3.33 -13.27 -18.46
N PRO A 92 -2.31 -13.73 -19.21
CA PRO A 92 -2.55 -14.20 -20.57
C PRO A 92 -3.41 -15.47 -20.52
N ALA A 93 -4.49 -15.46 -21.31
CA ALA A 93 -5.42 -16.59 -21.49
C ALA A 93 -4.84 -17.67 -22.40
#